data_AF-A0A1G4Q4S2-F1
#
_entry.id   AF-A0A1G4Q4S2-F1
#
_cell.length_a   1.000
_cell.length_b   1.000
_cell.length_c   1.000
_cell.angle_alpha   90.00
_cell.angle_beta   90.00
_cell.angle_gamma   90.00
#
_symmetry.space_group_name_H-M   'P 1'
#
loop_
_entity.id
_entity.type
_entity.pdbx_description
1 polymer ?
#
loop_
_entity_poly.entity_id
_entity_poly.type
_entity_poly.pdbx_seq_one_letter_code
_entity_poly.pdbx_strand_id
1 'polypeptide(L)'
;MPKNPVKTIPVNKDFFMKVLNVKGMSIRKLGAATDLDVTDKTIRRQLNSARMREKTVNKIAKYINVDPYVLTGRRSEENEYYNPLLHLERHPYFEKERRDYIKQGINENIKNNLHLFDISFEQYEALSFDEQCRFQEKMFQGICTAIQDFFSEDAYGNKEMPGCERLFYELDSYIEDHNMTEYAETTLRKRFEADPPIGYTKKMIEKMTPDELLDLDRCLQWSRMDNPPDHDIFADEYGDNRND
;
A
#
# COMPACT_ATOMS: atom_id res chain seq x y z
N MET A 1 -24.12 -33.30 -1.18
CA MET A 1 -23.06 -32.33 -0.82
C MET A 1 -23.71 -31.00 -0.47
N PRO A 2 -23.40 -30.38 0.68
CA PRO A 2 -23.84 -29.01 0.96
C PRO A 2 -23.19 -28.08 -0.06
N LYS A 3 -23.99 -27.30 -0.80
CA LYS A 3 -23.44 -26.25 -1.68
C LYS A 3 -22.93 -25.14 -0.77
N ASN A 4 -21.61 -24.89 -0.79
CA ASN A 4 -21.05 -23.71 -0.14
C ASN A 4 -21.88 -22.48 -0.54
N PRO A 5 -22.26 -21.63 0.43
CA PRO A 5 -23.09 -20.48 0.14
C PRO A 5 -22.39 -19.62 -0.90
N VAL A 6 -23.11 -19.32 -1.98
CA VAL A 6 -22.54 -18.55 -3.09
C VAL A 6 -22.29 -17.12 -2.59
N LYS A 7 -21.03 -16.71 -2.53
CA LYS A 7 -20.65 -15.35 -2.11
C LYS A 7 -21.26 -14.32 -3.05
N THR A 8 -22.16 -13.50 -2.50
CA THR A 8 -22.80 -12.37 -3.19
C THR A 8 -22.41 -11.08 -2.51
N ILE A 9 -22.35 -10.01 -3.29
CA ILE A 9 -22.00 -8.67 -2.85
C ILE A 9 -23.13 -7.68 -3.16
N PRO A 10 -23.39 -6.68 -2.28
CA PRO A 10 -24.25 -5.54 -2.60
C PRO A 10 -23.89 -4.87 -3.92
N VAL A 11 -24.92 -4.47 -4.68
CA VAL A 11 -24.82 -3.73 -5.95
C VAL A 11 -25.89 -2.66 -6.02
N ASN A 12 -25.49 -1.42 -6.28
CA ASN A 12 -26.42 -0.35 -6.63
C ASN A 12 -26.82 -0.47 -8.12
N LYS A 13 -28.08 -0.82 -8.38
CA LYS A 13 -28.59 -1.04 -9.74
C LYS A 13 -28.49 0.21 -10.61
N ASP A 14 -28.89 1.37 -10.10
CA ASP A 14 -28.93 2.59 -10.89
C ASP A 14 -27.51 3.06 -11.23
N PHE A 15 -26.59 2.94 -10.27
CA PHE A 15 -25.17 3.20 -10.49
C PHE A 15 -24.57 2.24 -11.53
N PHE A 16 -24.83 0.93 -11.39
CA PHE A 16 -24.35 -0.08 -12.33
C PHE A 16 -24.81 0.22 -13.76
N MET A 17 -26.07 0.61 -13.94
CA MET A 17 -26.60 0.99 -15.25
C MET A 17 -25.96 2.27 -15.80
N LYS A 18 -25.67 3.26 -14.94
CA LYS A 18 -24.92 4.47 -15.35
C LYS A 18 -23.52 4.10 -15.84
N VAL A 19 -22.79 3.22 -15.13
CA VAL A 19 -21.47 2.74 -15.56
C VAL A 19 -21.54 2.07 -16.94
N LEU A 20 -22.52 1.17 -17.15
CA LEU A 20 -22.70 0.53 -18.45
C LEU A 20 -22.96 1.55 -19.56
N ASN A 21 -23.82 2.53 -19.31
CA ASN A 21 -24.15 3.55 -20.29
C ASN A 21 -22.91 4.37 -20.69
N VAL A 22 -22.10 4.81 -19.72
CA VAL A 22 -20.84 5.55 -20.00
C VAL A 22 -19.87 4.69 -20.82
N LYS A 23 -19.82 3.37 -20.57
CA LYS A 23 -18.99 2.42 -21.33
C LYS A 23 -19.63 1.96 -22.65
N GLY A 24 -20.77 2.53 -23.07
CA GLY A 24 -21.47 2.15 -24.32
C GLY A 24 -22.06 0.73 -24.30
N MET A 25 -22.25 0.17 -23.11
CA MET A 25 -22.70 -1.19 -22.86
C MET A 25 -24.16 -1.26 -22.43
N SER A 26 -24.76 -2.46 -22.54
CA SER A 26 -26.11 -2.74 -22.05
C SER A 26 -26.18 -4.16 -21.52
N ILE A 27 -27.17 -4.46 -20.68
CA ILE A 27 -27.36 -5.83 -20.17
C ILE A 27 -27.52 -6.84 -21.32
N ARG A 28 -28.16 -6.43 -22.42
CA ARG A 28 -28.31 -7.28 -23.61
C ARG A 28 -26.94 -7.57 -24.26
N LYS A 29 -26.07 -6.57 -24.40
CA LYS A 29 -24.71 -6.75 -24.92
C LYS A 29 -23.89 -7.67 -24.01
N LEU A 30 -23.99 -7.49 -22.68
CA LEU A 30 -23.32 -8.36 -21.71
C LEU A 30 -23.85 -9.81 -21.80
N GLY A 31 -25.17 -9.98 -21.89
CA GLY A 31 -25.80 -11.30 -21.98
C GLY A 31 -25.50 -12.05 -23.28
N ALA A 32 -25.04 -11.35 -24.31
CA ALA A 32 -24.61 -11.93 -25.59
C ALA A 32 -23.10 -12.20 -25.65
N ALA A 33 -22.30 -11.68 -24.70
CA ALA A 33 -20.87 -11.91 -24.65
C ALA A 33 -20.58 -13.33 -24.14
N THR A 34 -20.04 -14.16 -25.04
CA THR A 34 -19.69 -15.57 -24.75
C THR A 34 -18.73 -15.69 -23.57
N ASP A 35 -17.79 -14.76 -23.45
CA ASP A 35 -16.72 -14.80 -22.45
C ASP A 35 -17.22 -14.57 -21.02
N LEU A 36 -18.40 -13.96 -20.87
CA LEU A 36 -18.99 -13.71 -19.56
C LEU A 36 -19.65 -14.97 -19.00
N ASP A 37 -20.21 -15.85 -19.83
CA ASP A 37 -20.98 -17.01 -19.37
C ASP A 37 -22.06 -16.60 -18.33
N VAL A 38 -22.73 -15.47 -18.59
CA VAL A 38 -23.85 -14.97 -17.78
C VAL A 38 -24.93 -14.41 -18.70
N THR A 39 -26.15 -14.92 -18.58
CA THR A 39 -27.27 -14.48 -19.41
C THR A 39 -27.85 -13.13 -18.97
N ASP A 40 -28.44 -12.37 -19.90
CA ASP A 40 -29.16 -11.13 -19.62
C ASP A 40 -30.20 -11.32 -18.49
N LYS A 41 -30.96 -12.42 -18.54
CA LYS A 41 -31.93 -12.80 -17.49
C LYS A 41 -31.28 -12.91 -16.10
N THR A 42 -30.08 -13.48 -16.03
CA THR A 42 -29.35 -13.64 -14.77
C THR A 42 -28.87 -12.30 -14.23
N ILE A 43 -28.32 -11.45 -15.09
CA ILE A 43 -27.84 -10.11 -14.72
C ILE A 43 -28.99 -9.26 -14.19
N ARG A 44 -30.12 -9.21 -14.91
CA ARG A 44 -31.33 -8.47 -14.47
C ARG A 44 -31.85 -8.94 -13.12
N ARG A 45 -31.94 -10.26 -12.93
CA ARG A 45 -32.38 -10.84 -11.65
C ARG A 45 -31.48 -10.41 -10.49
N GLN A 46 -30.16 -10.46 -10.69
CA GLN A 46 -29.20 -10.09 -9.65
C GLN A 46 -29.26 -8.59 -9.32
N LEU A 47 -29.32 -7.72 -10.34
CA LEU A 47 -29.47 -6.28 -10.15
C LEU A 47 -30.79 -5.93 -9.42
N ASN A 48 -31.90 -6.58 -9.78
CA ASN A 48 -33.18 -6.37 -9.10
C ASN A 48 -33.18 -6.84 -7.64
N SER A 49 -32.33 -7.80 -7.28
CA SER A 49 -32.15 -8.24 -5.89
C SER A 49 -31.14 -7.41 -5.09
N ALA A 50 -30.58 -6.34 -5.69
CA ALA A 50 -29.49 -5.52 -5.12
C ALA A 50 -28.25 -6.33 -4.68
N ARG A 51 -28.10 -7.57 -5.17
CA ARG A 51 -27.01 -8.48 -4.84
C ARG A 51 -26.57 -9.27 -6.06
N MET A 52 -25.27 -9.29 -6.32
CA MET A 52 -24.68 -10.01 -7.45
C MET A 52 -23.60 -10.97 -6.97
N ARG A 53 -23.42 -12.10 -7.67
CA ARG A 53 -22.30 -13.01 -7.38
C ARG A 53 -21.00 -12.27 -7.64
N GLU A 54 -20.04 -12.35 -6.72
CA GLU A 54 -18.75 -11.67 -6.86
C GLU A 54 -18.02 -12.08 -8.16
N LYS A 55 -18.08 -13.37 -8.52
CA LYS A 55 -17.57 -13.87 -9.80
C LYS A 55 -18.21 -13.18 -11.02
N THR A 56 -19.52 -12.93 -10.98
CA THR A 56 -20.24 -12.26 -12.06
C THR A 56 -19.82 -10.79 -12.16
N VAL A 57 -19.73 -10.09 -11.03
CA VAL A 57 -19.25 -8.71 -11.00
C VAL A 57 -17.84 -8.63 -11.58
N ASN A 58 -16.92 -9.48 -11.12
CA ASN A 58 -15.53 -9.47 -11.59
C ASN A 58 -15.41 -9.75 -13.09
N LYS A 59 -16.20 -10.67 -13.63
CA LYS A 59 -16.23 -10.94 -15.07
C LYS A 59 -16.72 -9.72 -15.86
N ILE A 60 -17.84 -9.12 -15.44
CA ILE A 60 -18.40 -7.94 -16.12
C ILE A 60 -17.42 -6.77 -16.04
N ALA A 61 -16.89 -6.50 -14.85
CA ALA A 61 -15.90 -5.46 -14.56
C ALA A 61 -14.66 -5.59 -15.45
N LYS A 62 -14.11 -6.81 -15.58
CA LYS A 62 -12.99 -7.09 -16.47
C LYS A 62 -13.34 -6.83 -17.93
N TYR A 63 -14.50 -7.32 -18.37
CA TYR A 63 -14.96 -7.18 -19.75
C TYR A 63 -15.16 -5.72 -20.18
N ILE A 64 -15.64 -4.86 -19.28
CA ILE A 64 -15.84 -3.42 -19.58
C ILE A 64 -14.65 -2.54 -19.14
N ASN A 65 -13.57 -3.15 -18.66
CA ASN A 65 -12.40 -2.51 -18.07
C ASN A 65 -12.76 -1.42 -17.03
N VAL A 66 -13.38 -1.84 -15.92
CA VAL A 66 -13.72 -0.99 -14.77
C VAL A 66 -13.42 -1.73 -13.47
N ASP A 67 -12.99 -1.04 -12.42
CA ASP A 67 -12.85 -1.63 -11.08
C ASP A 67 -14.21 -2.14 -10.53
N PRO A 68 -14.28 -3.35 -9.95
CA PRO A 68 -15.52 -3.92 -9.41
C PRO A 68 -16.23 -3.08 -8.34
N TYR A 69 -15.51 -2.35 -7.49
CA TYR A 69 -16.10 -1.49 -6.45
C TYR A 69 -16.70 -0.23 -7.05
N VAL A 70 -16.11 0.28 -8.13
CA VAL A 70 -16.73 1.34 -8.94
C VAL A 70 -17.98 0.80 -9.64
N LEU A 71 -17.89 -0.33 -10.35
CA LEU A 71 -19.04 -0.92 -11.04
C LEU A 71 -20.26 -1.16 -10.13
N THR A 72 -20.02 -1.55 -8.88
CA THR A 72 -21.08 -1.87 -7.91
C THR A 72 -21.62 -0.65 -7.17
N GLY A 73 -21.01 0.53 -7.31
CA GLY A 73 -21.37 1.75 -6.60
C GLY A 73 -20.85 1.84 -5.16
N ARG A 74 -20.03 0.89 -4.72
CA ARG A 74 -19.48 0.88 -3.34
C ARG A 74 -18.51 2.03 -3.11
N ARG A 75 -17.68 2.35 -4.10
CA ARG A 75 -16.70 3.45 -3.97
C ARG A 75 -17.36 4.83 -3.88
N SER A 76 -18.57 5.01 -4.44
CA SER A 76 -19.32 6.25 -4.27
C SER A 76 -19.99 6.38 -2.89
N GLU A 77 -20.17 5.27 -2.16
CA GLU A 77 -20.68 5.31 -0.78
C GLU A 77 -19.57 5.70 0.21
N GLU A 78 -18.30 5.51 -0.16
CA GLU A 78 -17.14 5.76 0.70
C GLU A 78 -16.69 7.24 0.71
N ASN A 79 -17.08 8.05 -0.29
CA ASN A 79 -16.63 9.44 -0.40
C ASN A 79 -17.69 10.34 -1.09
N GLU A 80 -18.37 11.17 -0.30
CA GLU A 80 -19.44 12.08 -0.76
C GLU A 80 -18.95 13.13 -1.79
N TYR A 81 -17.66 13.47 -1.78
CA TYR A 81 -17.06 14.46 -2.68
C TYR A 81 -16.49 13.85 -3.97
N TYR A 82 -16.46 12.52 -4.09
CA TYR A 82 -15.88 11.84 -5.23
C TYR A 82 -16.91 11.03 -6.01
N ASN A 83 -17.21 11.47 -7.24
CA ASN A 83 -18.06 10.72 -8.15
C ASN A 83 -17.23 9.96 -9.20
N PRO A 84 -16.98 8.65 -9.03
CA PRO A 84 -16.17 7.88 -9.98
C PRO A 84 -16.78 7.79 -11.39
N LEU A 85 -18.07 8.12 -11.58
CA LEU A 85 -18.68 8.18 -12.92
C LEU A 85 -18.07 9.26 -13.81
N LEU A 86 -17.51 10.33 -13.23
CA LEU A 86 -16.88 11.41 -13.97
C LEU A 86 -15.49 11.03 -14.50
N HIS A 87 -14.87 10.02 -13.89
CA HIS A 87 -13.50 9.59 -14.17
C HIS A 87 -13.36 8.07 -14.22
N LEU A 88 -14.26 7.38 -14.94
CA LEU A 88 -14.25 5.92 -15.04
C LEU A 88 -12.97 5.36 -15.69
N GLU A 89 -12.31 6.14 -16.53
CA GLU A 89 -11.01 5.84 -17.13
C GLU A 89 -9.90 5.72 -16.09
N ARG A 90 -10.00 6.43 -14.96
CA ARG A 90 -9.04 6.34 -13.85
C ARG A 90 -9.24 5.10 -12.98
N HIS A 91 -10.28 4.32 -13.25
CA HIS A 91 -10.63 3.11 -12.52
C HIS A 91 -10.70 1.88 -13.44
N PRO A 92 -9.62 1.56 -14.17
CA PRO A 92 -9.56 0.34 -14.96
C PRO A 92 -9.66 -0.90 -14.06
N TYR A 93 -10.00 -2.04 -14.66
CA TYR A 93 -10.01 -3.31 -13.93
C TYR A 93 -8.64 -3.64 -13.32
N PHE A 94 -7.56 -3.16 -13.96
CA PHE A 94 -6.20 -3.23 -13.45
C PHE A 94 -6.07 -2.77 -11.98
N GLU A 95 -6.85 -1.77 -11.53
CA GLU A 95 -6.78 -1.31 -10.14
C GLU A 95 -7.09 -2.43 -9.13
N LYS A 96 -8.03 -3.32 -9.48
CA LYS A 96 -8.35 -4.51 -8.68
C LYS A 96 -7.23 -5.54 -8.75
N GLU A 97 -6.68 -5.80 -9.93
CA GLU A 97 -5.56 -6.74 -10.09
C GLU A 97 -4.35 -6.27 -9.28
N ARG A 98 -3.99 -4.99 -9.38
CA ARG A 98 -2.94 -4.36 -8.58
C ARG A 98 -3.23 -4.42 -7.08
N ARG A 99 -4.45 -4.10 -6.64
CA ARG A 99 -4.82 -4.14 -5.21
C ARG A 99 -4.69 -5.56 -4.63
N ASP A 100 -5.11 -6.57 -5.37
CA ASP A 100 -5.00 -7.96 -4.93
C ASP A 100 -3.56 -8.46 -4.95
N TYR A 101 -2.73 -7.91 -5.84
CA TYR A 101 -1.29 -8.16 -5.87
C TYR A 101 -0.57 -7.52 -4.67
N ILE A 102 -0.79 -6.23 -4.42
CA ILE A 102 -0.17 -5.49 -3.30
C ILE A 102 -0.49 -6.17 -1.95
N LYS A 103 -1.70 -6.72 -1.79
CA LYS A 103 -2.09 -7.46 -0.57
C LYS A 103 -1.23 -8.68 -0.26
N GLN A 104 -0.50 -9.23 -1.23
CA GLN A 104 0.41 -10.36 -1.00
C GLN A 104 1.67 -9.92 -0.25
N GLY A 105 1.99 -8.62 -0.26
CA GLY A 105 3.18 -8.07 0.39
C GLY A 105 4.43 -8.19 -0.47
N ILE A 106 5.41 -7.32 -0.18
CA ILE A 106 6.65 -7.23 -0.96
C ILE A 106 7.52 -8.48 -0.84
N ASN A 107 7.55 -9.10 0.35
CA ASN A 107 8.33 -10.33 0.57
C ASN A 107 7.90 -11.49 -0.32
N GLU A 108 6.59 -11.63 -0.58
CA GLU A 108 6.10 -12.68 -1.49
C GLU A 108 6.52 -12.39 -2.93
N ASN A 109 6.59 -11.12 -3.34
CA ASN A 109 7.14 -10.75 -4.64
C ASN A 109 8.65 -11.06 -4.74
N ILE A 110 9.44 -10.67 -3.73
CA ILE A 110 10.89 -10.96 -3.68
C ILE A 110 11.11 -12.46 -3.77
N LYS A 111 10.43 -13.23 -2.92
CA LYS A 111 10.47 -14.70 -2.91
C LYS A 111 10.15 -15.30 -4.27
N ASN A 112 9.07 -14.87 -4.92
CA ASN A 112 8.70 -15.37 -6.23
C ASN A 112 9.75 -15.07 -7.30
N ASN A 113 10.42 -13.92 -7.24
CA ASN A 113 11.52 -13.61 -8.16
C ASN A 113 12.77 -14.45 -7.88
N LEU A 114 13.14 -14.63 -6.60
CA LEU A 114 14.28 -15.47 -6.23
C LEU A 114 14.09 -16.93 -6.66
N HIS A 115 12.87 -17.46 -6.52
CA HIS A 115 12.52 -18.81 -6.96
C HIS A 115 12.68 -19.01 -8.48
N LEU A 116 12.61 -17.96 -9.31
CA LEU A 116 12.88 -18.08 -10.75
C LEU A 116 14.34 -18.40 -11.05
N PHE A 117 15.24 -18.17 -10.09
CA PHE A 117 16.69 -18.35 -10.23
C PHE A 117 17.23 -19.44 -9.29
N ASP A 118 16.36 -20.31 -8.77
CA ASP A 118 16.70 -21.35 -7.81
C ASP A 118 17.37 -20.82 -6.52
N ILE A 119 17.05 -19.58 -6.13
CA ILE A 119 17.50 -18.96 -4.87
C ILE A 119 16.38 -19.09 -3.84
N SER A 120 16.69 -19.63 -2.66
CA SER A 120 15.72 -19.77 -1.58
C SER A 120 15.49 -18.45 -0.86
N PHE A 121 14.31 -18.27 -0.25
CA PHE A 121 14.03 -17.06 0.52
C PHE A 121 14.88 -16.98 1.80
N GLU A 122 15.23 -18.13 2.38
CA GLU A 122 16.11 -18.22 3.55
C GLU A 122 17.52 -17.67 3.26
N GLN A 123 18.01 -17.79 2.02
CA GLN A 123 19.29 -17.19 1.61
C GLN A 123 19.23 -15.66 1.62
N TYR A 124 18.06 -15.09 1.27
CA TYR A 124 17.83 -13.65 1.35
C TYR A 124 17.67 -13.20 2.81
N GLU A 125 16.94 -13.95 3.63
CA GLU A 125 16.78 -13.65 5.07
C GLU A 125 18.10 -13.73 5.84
N ALA A 126 19.07 -14.50 5.36
CA ALA A 126 20.40 -14.60 5.94
C ALA A 126 21.29 -13.36 5.68
N LEU A 127 20.91 -12.47 4.75
CA LEU A 127 21.61 -11.22 4.51
C LEU A 127 21.39 -10.22 5.66
N SER A 128 22.34 -9.32 5.89
CA SER A 128 22.14 -8.20 6.81
C SER A 128 21.01 -7.28 6.31
N PHE A 129 20.44 -6.45 7.19
CA PHE A 129 19.42 -5.47 6.81
C PHE A 129 19.89 -4.58 5.65
N ASP A 130 21.11 -4.03 5.74
CA ASP A 130 21.72 -3.22 4.68
C ASP A 130 21.86 -3.98 3.35
N GLU A 131 22.26 -5.25 3.41
CA GLU A 131 22.39 -6.10 2.23
C GLU A 131 21.02 -6.40 1.61
N GLN A 132 19.99 -6.63 2.42
CA GLN A 132 18.61 -6.82 1.98
C GLN A 132 18.07 -5.56 1.28
N CYS A 133 18.25 -4.38 1.88
CA CYS A 133 17.82 -3.12 1.30
C CYS A 133 18.53 -2.83 -0.02
N ARG A 134 19.86 -3.01 -0.06
CA ARG A 134 20.65 -2.83 -1.27
C ARG A 134 20.28 -3.83 -2.37
N PHE A 135 19.93 -5.06 -2.00
CA PHE A 135 19.42 -6.04 -2.95
C PHE A 135 18.09 -5.60 -3.54
N GLN A 136 17.13 -5.21 -2.70
CA GLN A 136 15.81 -4.74 -3.12
C GLN A 136 15.92 -3.52 -4.06
N GLU A 137 16.70 -2.51 -3.68
CA GLU A 137 16.94 -1.32 -4.49
C GLU A 137 17.46 -1.68 -5.89
N LYS A 138 18.51 -2.51 -5.98
CA LYS A 138 19.09 -2.94 -7.25
C LYS A 138 18.11 -3.77 -8.08
N MET A 139 17.36 -4.66 -7.45
CA MET A 139 16.39 -5.51 -8.11
C MET A 139 15.26 -4.65 -8.71
N PHE A 140 14.66 -3.75 -7.92
CA PHE A 140 13.58 -2.88 -8.40
C PHE A 140 14.07 -1.88 -9.44
N GLN A 141 15.28 -1.32 -9.29
CA GLN A 141 15.88 -0.47 -10.31
C GLN A 141 16.07 -1.22 -11.63
N GLY A 142 16.60 -2.45 -11.60
CA GLY A 142 16.78 -3.27 -12.79
C GLY A 142 15.44 -3.57 -13.49
N ILE A 143 14.39 -3.90 -12.72
CA ILE A 143 13.04 -4.13 -13.24
C ILE A 143 12.46 -2.84 -13.83
N CYS A 144 12.55 -1.71 -13.12
CA CYS A 144 12.02 -0.43 -13.58
C CYS A 144 12.68 0.03 -14.87
N THR A 145 14.01 -0.07 -14.98
CA THR A 145 14.74 0.24 -16.20
C THR A 145 14.28 -0.65 -17.36
N ALA A 146 14.18 -1.96 -17.13
CA ALA A 146 13.70 -2.88 -18.17
C ALA A 146 12.24 -2.59 -18.60
N ILE A 147 11.37 -2.13 -17.70
CA ILE A 147 10.01 -1.71 -18.06
C ILE A 147 10.04 -0.42 -18.89
N GLN A 148 10.81 0.57 -18.46
CA GLN A 148 10.89 1.88 -19.12
C GLN A 148 11.50 1.80 -20.53
N ASP A 149 12.32 0.79 -20.81
CA ASP A 149 12.86 0.53 -22.15
C ASP A 149 11.79 0.12 -23.17
N PHE A 150 10.67 -0.47 -22.73
CA PHE A 150 9.65 -1.05 -23.62
C PHE A 150 8.28 -0.39 -23.54
N PHE A 151 7.98 0.30 -22.44
CA PHE A 151 6.68 0.91 -22.19
C PHE A 151 6.82 2.43 -22.09
N SER A 152 5.90 3.18 -22.68
CA SER A 152 5.90 4.66 -22.67
C SER A 152 4.90 5.29 -21.70
N GLU A 153 3.99 4.49 -21.14
CA GLU A 153 2.97 4.90 -20.19
C GLU A 153 2.51 3.73 -19.30
N ASP A 154 2.00 4.03 -18.10
CA ASP A 154 1.44 3.03 -17.19
C ASP A 154 0.00 2.62 -17.59
N ALA A 155 -0.60 1.70 -16.82
CA ALA A 155 -1.96 1.21 -17.06
C ALA A 155 -3.08 2.28 -16.90
N TYR A 156 -2.73 3.49 -16.46
CA TYR A 156 -3.62 4.65 -16.36
C TYR A 156 -3.33 5.71 -17.44
N GLY A 157 -2.33 5.50 -18.30
CA GLY A 157 -1.88 6.45 -19.31
C GLY A 157 -0.90 7.50 -18.82
N ASN A 158 -0.28 7.32 -17.64
CA ASN A 158 0.73 8.26 -17.13
C ASN A 158 2.10 7.95 -17.72
N LYS A 159 2.72 8.95 -18.36
CA LYS A 159 4.06 8.83 -18.97
C LYS A 159 5.20 8.79 -17.95
N GLU A 160 5.00 9.40 -16.79
CA GLU A 160 5.98 9.43 -15.70
C GLU A 160 6.08 8.08 -14.98
N MET A 161 5.10 7.19 -15.16
CA MET A 161 5.06 5.87 -14.51
C MET A 161 5.35 5.91 -13.00
N PRO A 162 4.56 6.68 -12.21
CA PRO A 162 4.82 6.90 -10.78
C PRO A 162 4.84 5.61 -9.94
N GLY A 163 4.32 4.50 -10.48
CA GLY A 163 4.45 3.18 -9.86
C GLY A 163 5.90 2.73 -9.65
N CYS A 164 6.84 3.17 -10.50
CA CYS A 164 8.27 2.87 -10.33
C CYS A 164 8.84 3.62 -9.12
N GLU A 165 8.60 4.93 -9.04
CA GLU A 165 9.07 5.78 -7.93
C GLU A 165 8.48 5.36 -6.58
N ARG A 166 7.20 4.99 -6.57
CA ARG A 166 6.50 4.52 -5.37
C ARG A 166 7.25 3.40 -4.64
N LEU A 167 7.85 2.44 -5.36
CA LEU A 167 8.57 1.33 -4.73
C LEU A 167 9.80 1.80 -3.97
N PHE A 168 10.50 2.82 -4.49
CA PHE A 168 11.64 3.40 -3.80
C PHE A 168 11.20 4.20 -2.57
N TYR A 169 10.13 4.98 -2.67
CA TYR A 169 9.56 5.65 -1.49
C TYR A 169 9.16 4.66 -0.39
N GLU A 170 8.53 3.54 -0.75
CA GLU A 170 8.16 2.50 0.23
C GLU A 170 9.40 1.85 0.86
N LEU A 171 10.48 1.65 0.10
CA LEU A 171 11.75 1.13 0.61
C LEU A 171 12.46 2.14 1.53
N ASP A 172 12.51 3.41 1.14
CA ASP A 172 13.10 4.48 1.93
C ASP A 172 12.38 4.64 3.27
N SER A 173 11.04 4.66 3.26
CA SER A 173 10.25 4.67 4.50
C SER A 173 10.53 3.46 5.38
N TYR A 174 10.68 2.27 4.79
CA TYR A 174 11.03 1.06 5.55
C TYR A 174 12.42 1.13 6.19
N ILE A 175 13.40 1.71 5.48
CA ILE A 175 14.75 1.96 6.00
C ILE A 175 14.70 2.98 7.14
N GLU A 176 13.97 4.08 6.97
CA GLU A 176 13.78 5.10 8.00
C GLU A 176 13.15 4.50 9.27
N ASP A 177 12.06 3.74 9.12
CA ASP A 177 11.38 3.07 10.24
C ASP A 177 12.32 2.12 10.99
N HIS A 178 13.15 1.36 10.26
CA HIS A 178 14.16 0.48 10.85
C HIS A 178 15.21 1.26 11.65
N ASN A 179 15.78 2.30 11.04
CA ASN A 179 16.81 3.13 11.67
C ASN A 179 16.27 3.85 12.92
N MET A 180 15.02 4.33 12.87
CA MET A 180 14.36 4.95 14.00
C MET A 180 14.11 3.96 15.14
N THR A 181 13.73 2.72 14.80
CA THR A 181 13.58 1.63 15.75
C THR A 181 14.91 1.27 16.40
N GLU A 182 15.98 1.12 15.61
CA GLU A 182 17.31 0.83 16.11
C GLU A 182 17.83 1.95 17.01
N TYR A 183 17.65 3.22 16.61
CA TYR A 183 18.00 4.37 17.44
C TYR A 183 17.26 4.37 18.77
N ALA A 184 15.95 4.11 18.75
CA ALA A 184 15.15 4.03 19.97
C ALA A 184 15.66 2.95 20.93
N GLU A 185 15.94 1.76 20.42
CA GLU A 185 16.37 0.61 21.22
C GLU A 185 17.82 0.71 21.70
N THR A 186 18.72 1.18 20.85
CA THR A 186 20.16 1.14 21.12
C THR A 186 20.69 2.40 21.78
N THR A 187 20.03 3.53 21.54
CA THR A 187 20.46 4.86 21.99
C THR A 187 19.50 5.46 23.01
N LEU A 188 18.23 5.67 22.65
CA LEU A 188 17.26 6.31 23.55
C LEU A 188 17.03 5.50 24.82
N ARG A 189 16.80 4.18 24.68
CA ARG A 189 16.56 3.30 25.81
C ARG A 189 17.73 3.35 26.79
N LYS A 190 18.97 3.19 26.30
CA LYS A 190 20.17 3.26 27.16
C LYS A 190 20.29 4.60 27.87
N ARG A 191 20.05 5.71 27.15
CA ARG A 191 20.11 7.06 27.71
C ARG A 191 19.07 7.26 28.82
N PHE A 192 17.81 6.91 28.56
CA PHE A 192 16.72 7.06 29.54
C PHE A 192 16.77 6.04 30.68
N GLU A 193 17.41 4.90 30.51
CA GLU A 193 17.64 3.97 31.62
C GLU A 193 18.77 4.44 32.55
N ALA A 194 19.79 5.12 32.00
CA ALA A 194 20.90 5.68 32.75
C ALA A 194 20.49 6.95 33.51
N ASP A 195 19.72 7.82 32.87
CA ASP A 195 19.15 9.04 33.44
C ASP A 195 17.66 9.18 33.07
N PRO A 196 16.75 8.58 33.87
CA PRO A 196 15.32 8.61 33.58
C PRO A 196 14.74 10.03 33.56
N PRO A 197 14.00 10.41 32.50
CA PRO A 197 13.30 11.68 32.46
C PRO A 197 12.33 11.86 33.62
N ILE A 198 12.10 13.10 34.04
CA ILE A 198 11.21 13.43 35.16
C ILE A 198 9.82 12.79 34.94
N GLY A 199 9.34 12.07 35.94
CA GLY A 199 8.06 11.35 35.88
C GLY A 199 8.16 9.91 35.37
N TYR A 200 9.33 9.48 34.91
CA TYR A 200 9.58 8.11 34.44
C TYR A 200 10.55 7.38 35.36
N THR A 201 10.29 6.10 35.59
CA THR A 201 11.23 5.20 36.27
C THR A 201 11.94 4.33 35.25
N LYS A 202 13.15 3.86 35.58
CA LYS A 202 13.88 2.91 34.72
C LYS A 202 13.00 1.72 34.28
N LYS A 203 12.21 1.15 35.20
CA LYS A 203 11.31 0.02 34.92
C LYS A 203 10.15 0.36 33.96
N MET A 204 9.75 1.63 33.90
CA MET A 204 8.79 2.10 32.90
C MET A 204 9.45 2.17 31.53
N ILE A 205 10.66 2.76 31.46
CA ILE A 205 11.45 2.86 30.23
C ILE A 205 11.74 1.47 29.64
N GLU A 206 12.17 0.50 30.46
CA GLU A 206 12.42 -0.89 30.05
C GLU A 206 11.22 -1.56 29.33
N LYS A 207 10.00 -1.14 29.64
CA LYS A 207 8.77 -1.71 29.07
C LYS A 207 8.23 -0.94 27.88
N MET A 208 8.78 0.24 27.59
CA MET A 208 8.32 1.05 26.47
C MET A 208 8.63 0.38 25.15
N THR A 209 7.74 0.53 24.18
CA THR A 209 8.02 0.20 22.78
C THR A 209 8.97 1.24 22.16
N PRO A 210 9.60 0.93 21.01
CA PRO A 210 10.35 1.93 20.23
C PRO A 210 9.56 3.22 20.00
N ASP A 211 8.28 3.11 19.60
CA ASP A 211 7.42 4.27 19.35
C ASP A 211 7.20 5.12 20.60
N GLU A 212 6.97 4.49 21.76
CA GLU A 212 6.80 5.20 23.03
C GLU A 212 8.09 5.93 23.45
N LEU A 213 9.26 5.35 23.17
CA LEU A 213 10.55 6.00 23.42
C LEU A 213 10.77 7.20 22.50
N LEU A 214 10.44 7.07 21.21
CA LEU A 214 10.54 8.15 20.22
C LEU A 214 9.58 9.30 20.55
N ASP A 215 8.36 8.99 20.95
CA ASP A 215 7.37 9.97 21.37
C ASP A 215 7.81 10.72 22.64
N LEU A 216 8.36 10.00 23.63
CA LEU A 216 8.94 10.61 24.82
C LEU A 216 10.10 11.54 24.47
N ASP A 217 11.03 11.11 23.62
CA ASP A 217 12.15 11.94 23.17
C ASP A 217 11.66 13.23 22.48
N ARG A 218 10.69 13.11 21.58
CA ARG A 218 10.07 14.26 20.90
C ARG A 218 9.43 15.24 21.89
N CYS A 219 8.72 14.74 22.89
CA CYS A 219 8.10 15.59 23.92
C CYS A 219 9.15 16.34 24.76
N LEU A 220 10.26 15.68 25.08
CA LEU A 220 11.37 16.30 25.82
C LEU A 220 12.09 17.36 24.97
N GLN A 221 12.31 17.09 23.68
CA GLN A 221 12.88 18.07 22.75
C GLN A 221 12.00 19.32 22.62
N TRP A 222 10.68 19.17 22.44
CA TRP A 222 9.76 20.30 22.38
C TRP A 222 9.72 21.10 23.69
N SER A 223 9.73 20.41 24.84
CA SER A 223 9.78 21.07 26.15
C SER A 223 11.05 21.91 26.33
N ARG A 224 12.18 21.48 25.75
CA ARG A 224 13.44 22.24 25.72
C ARG A 224 13.42 23.41 24.74
N MET A 225 12.59 23.36 23.69
CA MET A 225 12.43 24.48 22.77
C MET A 225 11.56 25.60 23.35
N ASP A 226 10.52 25.23 24.12
CA ASP A 226 9.62 26.20 24.77
C ASP A 226 10.24 26.85 26.02
N ASN A 227 11.18 26.15 26.68
CA ASN A 227 12.03 26.68 27.75
C ASN A 227 13.50 26.30 27.45
N PRO A 228 14.19 27.06 26.59
CA PRO A 228 15.59 26.79 26.30
C PRO A 228 16.41 26.90 27.59
N PRO A 229 17.29 25.92 27.89
CA PRO A 229 18.20 26.06 29.01
C PRO A 229 19.07 27.31 28.81
N ASP A 230 19.40 28.01 29.90
CA ASP A 230 20.27 29.20 29.89
C ASP A 230 21.70 28.90 29.34
N HIS A 231 22.02 27.62 29.14
CA HIS A 231 23.25 27.13 28.52
C HIS A 231 22.92 26.31 27.27
N ASP A 232 23.56 26.67 26.16
CA ASP A 232 23.43 25.98 24.88
C ASP A 232 24.11 24.60 24.94
N ILE A 233 23.34 23.52 24.91
CA ILE A 233 23.84 22.14 24.99
C ILE A 233 24.46 21.70 23.64
N PHE A 234 24.09 22.36 22.52
CA PHE A 234 24.63 22.05 21.19
C PHE A 234 26.04 22.58 20.96
N ALA A 235 26.51 23.50 21.80
CA ALA A 235 27.90 23.97 21.77
C ALA A 235 28.90 22.88 22.19
N ASP A 236 28.48 21.94 23.05
CA ASP A 236 29.36 20.89 23.59
C ASP A 236 29.42 19.64 22.68
N GLU A 237 28.35 19.33 21.93
CA GLU A 237 28.33 18.19 20.99
C GLU A 237 29.07 18.47 19.67
N TYR A 238 29.23 19.74 19.29
CA TYR A 238 29.94 20.15 18.08
C TYR A 238 31.18 21.02 18.35
N GLY A 239 31.71 20.97 19.58
CA GLY A 239 32.92 21.67 20.00
C GLY A 239 34.17 21.22 19.22
N ASP A 240 34.40 21.89 18.10
CA ASP A 240 35.67 22.17 17.41
C ASP A 240 36.87 21.25 17.74
N ASN A 241 37.00 20.15 16.98
CA ASN A 241 38.30 19.49 16.75
C ASN A 241 39.16 20.32 15.77
N ARG A 242 39.43 21.58 16.13
CA ARG A 242 40.53 22.35 15.57
C ARG A 242 41.28 22.99 16.71
N ASN A 243 42.39 22.37 17.10
CA ASN A 243 43.60 23.06 17.50
C ASN A 243 44.76 22.08 17.36
N ASP A 244 45.65 22.41 16.41
CA ASP A 244 47.09 22.16 16.31
C ASP A 244 47.74 20.96 17.02
#